data_AF-A0A955FED4-F1
#
_entry.id   AF-A0A955FED4-F1
#
_cell.length_a   1.000
_cell.length_b   1.000
_cell.length_c   1.000
_cell.angle_alpha   90.00
_cell.angle_beta   90.00
_cell.angle_gamma   90.00
#
_symmetry.space_group_name_H-M   'P 1'
#
loop_
_entity.id
_entity.type
_entity.pdbx_description
1 polymer ?
#
loop_
_entity_poly.entity_id
_entity_poly.type
_entity_poly.pdbx_seq_one_letter_code
_entity_poly.pdbx_strand_id
1 'polypeptide(L)'
;VSEIVVESSIRGSGSEARGQIVVSWHTDEPSTSQVAYGEGSSVSVFNSKTAEDTRMTTEHIVIISDLPTSRVFSVQPLSSDAANNEGSGKPQTAIIGRASDSAITVVFNTLRQIFGL
;
A
#
# COMPACT_ATOMS: atom_id res chain seq x y z
N VAL A 1 18.80 3.38 -2.25
CA VAL A 1 17.46 2.76 -2.47
C VAL A 1 17.44 2.02 -3.79
N SER A 2 17.23 0.71 -3.77
CA SER A 2 17.22 -0.18 -4.94
C SER A 2 16.26 -1.35 -4.74
N GLU A 3 16.07 -2.17 -5.78
CA GLU A 3 15.28 -3.42 -5.72
C GLU A 3 13.86 -3.23 -5.15
N ILE A 4 13.19 -2.16 -5.60
CA ILE A 4 11.86 -1.79 -5.11
C ILE A 4 10.84 -2.80 -5.62
N VAL A 5 10.12 -3.44 -4.70
CA VAL A 5 8.99 -4.32 -4.98
C VAL A 5 7.73 -3.69 -4.39
N VAL A 6 6.65 -3.68 -5.19
CA VAL A 6 5.35 -3.14 -4.80
C VAL A 6 4.27 -4.17 -5.05
N GLU A 7 3.60 -4.58 -3.99
CA GLU A 7 2.49 -5.54 -4.05
C GLU A 7 1.23 -4.90 -3.50
N SER A 8 0.09 -5.15 -4.16
CA SER A 8 -1.21 -4.70 -3.68
C SER A 8 -2.11 -5.89 -3.35
N SER A 9 -2.92 -5.71 -2.31
CA SER A 9 -3.94 -6.68 -1.92
C SER A 9 -5.21 -5.97 -1.47
N ILE A 10 -6.30 -6.73 -1.36
CA ILE A 10 -7.57 -6.26 -0.81
C ILE A 10 -7.90 -7.14 0.39
N ARG A 11 -8.24 -6.51 1.52
CA ARG A 11 -8.78 -7.17 2.71
C ARG A 11 -10.27 -6.88 2.80
N GLY A 12 -11.06 -7.88 3.18
CA GLY A 12 -12.52 -7.76 3.25
C GLY A 12 -13.20 -7.91 1.89
N SER A 13 -14.51 -7.61 1.84
CA SER A 13 -15.35 -7.77 0.66
C SER A 13 -16.44 -6.71 0.61
N GLY A 14 -17.01 -6.46 -0.56
CA GLY A 14 -18.10 -5.48 -0.73
C GLY A 14 -17.70 -4.07 -0.26
N SER A 15 -18.59 -3.38 0.46
CA SER A 15 -18.37 -2.01 0.96
C SER A 15 -17.26 -1.90 2.01
N GLU A 16 -17.02 -2.97 2.76
CA GLU A 16 -16.00 -3.01 3.82
C GLU A 16 -14.61 -3.35 3.31
N ALA A 17 -14.48 -3.64 2.01
CA ALA A 17 -13.19 -3.93 1.41
C ALA A 17 -12.25 -2.73 1.50
N ARG A 18 -11.01 -2.98 1.89
CA ARG A 18 -9.92 -2.00 1.93
C ARG A 18 -8.70 -2.55 1.22
N GLY A 19 -8.05 -1.68 0.45
CA GLY A 19 -6.78 -1.96 -0.19
C GLY A 19 -5.62 -1.86 0.79
N GLN A 20 -4.56 -2.58 0.47
CA GLN A 20 -3.27 -2.46 1.12
C GLN A 20 -2.17 -2.50 0.06
N ILE A 21 -1.13 -1.70 0.25
CA ILE A 21 0.09 -1.72 -0.55
C ILE A 21 1.24 -2.08 0.36
N VAL A 22 2.02 -3.08 -0.03
CA VAL A 22 3.29 -3.45 0.61
C VAL A 22 4.41 -2.97 -0.30
N VAL A 23 5.34 -2.22 0.25
CA VAL A 23 6.53 -1.72 -0.44
C VAL A 23 7.76 -2.25 0.28
N SER A 24 8.63 -2.93 -0.43
CA SER A 24 9.94 -3.34 0.07
C SER A 24 11.06 -2.86 -0.84
N TRP A 25 12.24 -2.63 -0.27
CA TRP A 25 13.42 -2.16 -0.98
C TRP A 25 14.69 -2.43 -0.18
N HIS A 26 15.83 -2.22 -0.82
CA HIS A 26 17.16 -2.28 -0.21
C HIS A 26 17.87 -0.92 -0.20
N THR A 27 18.68 -0.69 0.82
CA THR A 27 19.72 0.35 0.86
C THR A 27 21.11 -0.30 0.97
N ASP A 28 22.12 0.43 0.53
CA ASP A 28 23.53 0.05 0.60
C ASP A 28 24.15 0.32 1.97
N GLU A 29 23.47 1.09 2.83
CA GLU A 29 23.84 1.34 4.21
C GLU A 29 22.61 1.34 5.15
N PRO A 30 22.78 1.11 6.46
CA PRO A 30 21.67 1.12 7.40
C PRO A 30 20.93 2.47 7.39
N SER A 31 19.62 2.43 7.17
CA SER A 31 18.77 3.63 7.06
C SER A 31 17.39 3.40 7.67
N THR A 32 16.63 4.48 7.86
CA THR A 32 15.21 4.45 8.25
C THR A 32 14.31 3.98 7.11
N SER A 33 13.06 3.65 7.44
CA SER A 33 12.06 3.16 6.48
C SER A 33 10.80 4.02 6.48
N GLN A 34 10.46 4.64 5.35
CA GLN A 34 9.21 5.36 5.17
C GLN A 34 8.73 5.27 3.72
N VAL A 35 7.43 5.39 3.48
CA VAL A 35 6.88 5.51 2.12
C VAL A 35 6.05 6.76 1.99
N ALA A 36 6.35 7.57 0.99
CA ALA A 36 5.47 8.63 0.52
C ALA A 36 4.47 8.07 -0.50
N TYR A 37 3.22 8.50 -0.46
CA TYR A 37 2.19 7.97 -1.34
C TYR A 37 1.11 9.00 -1.68
N GLY A 38 0.42 8.78 -2.79
CA GLY A 38 -0.63 9.67 -3.30
C GLY A 38 -1.49 8.98 -4.35
N GLU A 39 -2.74 9.41 -4.50
CA GLU A 39 -3.66 8.87 -5.50
C GLU A 39 -3.30 9.39 -6.90
N GLY A 40 -3.39 8.50 -7.90
CA GLY A 40 -3.04 8.76 -9.29
C GLY A 40 -1.76 8.04 -9.75
N SER A 41 -1.60 7.90 -11.07
CA SER A 41 -0.46 7.21 -11.69
C SER A 41 0.76 8.10 -11.94
N SER A 42 0.60 9.43 -11.83
CA SER A 42 1.59 10.43 -12.25
C SER A 42 1.83 11.46 -11.16
N VAL A 43 1.90 11.01 -9.90
CA VAL A 43 2.16 11.88 -8.76
C VAL A 43 3.65 12.23 -8.73
N SER A 44 3.97 13.52 -8.81
CA SER A 44 5.32 14.06 -8.64
C SER A 44 5.54 14.72 -7.28
N VAL A 45 4.47 15.06 -6.58
CA VAL A 45 4.49 15.66 -5.24
C VAL A 45 3.61 14.83 -4.32
N PHE A 46 4.22 14.24 -3.31
CA PHE A 46 3.53 13.38 -2.35
C PHE A 46 3.13 14.16 -1.11
N ASN A 47 1.83 14.25 -0.86
CA ASN A 47 1.27 14.95 0.30
C ASN A 47 0.99 14.03 1.49
N SER A 48 1.23 12.71 1.34
CA SER A 48 1.03 11.73 2.39
C SER A 48 2.28 10.88 2.55
N LYS A 49 2.59 10.55 3.81
CA LYS A 49 3.71 9.68 4.19
C LYS A 49 3.24 8.73 5.29
N THR A 50 3.78 7.53 5.30
CA THR A 50 3.61 6.62 6.44
C THR A 50 4.33 7.17 7.67
N ALA A 51 4.03 6.60 8.84
CA ALA A 51 4.95 6.72 9.97
C ALA A 51 6.35 6.23 9.53
N GLU A 52 7.39 6.92 10.02
CA GLU A 52 8.77 6.50 9.81
C GLU A 52 9.14 5.42 10.82
N ASP A 53 9.72 4.33 10.33
CA ASP A 53 10.41 3.35 11.16
C ASP A 53 11.87 3.76 11.29
N THR A 54 12.26 4.18 12.50
CA THR A 54 13.60 4.71 12.79
C THR A 54 14.65 3.63 13.03
N ARG A 55 14.29 2.35 12.94
CA ARG A 55 15.27 1.26 13.02
C ARG A 55 16.16 1.27 11.78
N MET A 56 17.47 1.35 12.01
CA MET A 56 18.47 1.34 10.96
C MET A 56 18.65 -0.08 10.42
N THR A 57 18.25 -0.30 9.18
CA THR A 57 18.32 -1.58 8.45
C THR A 57 18.71 -1.34 7.00
N THR A 58 19.17 -2.37 6.31
CA THR A 58 19.40 -2.38 4.85
C THR A 58 18.26 -3.03 4.08
N GLU A 59 17.41 -3.79 4.77
CA GLU A 59 16.21 -4.44 4.23
C GLU A 59 14.98 -3.77 4.82
N HIS A 60 14.11 -3.26 3.95
CA HIS A 60 12.97 -2.44 4.36
C HIS A 60 11.66 -3.04 3.91
N ILE A 61 10.63 -2.92 4.75
CA ILE A 61 9.25 -3.22 4.41
C ILE A 61 8.32 -2.22 5.08
N VAL A 62 7.43 -1.62 4.30
CA VAL A 62 6.41 -0.69 4.77
C VAL A 62 5.07 -1.06 4.17
N ILE A 63 4.04 -0.97 4.99
CA ILE A 63 2.67 -1.35 4.63
C ILE A 63 1.76 -0.14 4.75
N ILE A 64 1.15 0.26 3.63
CA ILE A 64 0.11 1.29 3.59
C ILE A 64 -1.24 0.58 3.61
N SER A 65 -2.03 0.77 4.67
CA SER A 65 -3.30 0.08 4.88
C SER A 65 -4.49 1.01 4.69
N ASP A 66 -5.70 0.44 4.75
CA ASP A 66 -6.98 1.16 4.74
C ASP A 66 -7.22 2.06 3.52
N LEU A 67 -6.66 1.66 2.38
CA LEU A 67 -6.82 2.40 1.13
C LEU A 67 -8.20 2.12 0.50
N PRO A 68 -8.81 3.11 -0.17
CA PRO A 68 -10.00 2.87 -0.98
C PRO A 68 -9.71 1.89 -2.13
N THR A 69 -10.68 1.04 -2.44
CA THR A 69 -10.61 0.13 -3.59
C THR A 69 -10.94 0.85 -4.90
N SER A 70 -10.65 0.21 -6.03
CA SER A 70 -10.83 0.78 -7.36
C SER A 70 -10.06 2.09 -7.55
N ARG A 71 -8.82 2.13 -7.07
CA ARG A 71 -7.95 3.31 -7.08
C ARG A 71 -6.55 2.95 -7.54
N VAL A 72 -5.89 3.92 -8.15
CA VAL A 72 -4.48 3.86 -8.52
C VAL A 72 -3.73 4.76 -7.57
N PHE A 73 -2.57 4.30 -7.09
CA PHE A 73 -1.68 5.04 -6.23
C PHE A 73 -0.29 5.10 -6.85
N SER A 74 0.41 6.18 -6.57
CA SER A 74 1.85 6.26 -6.69
C SER A 74 2.45 6.13 -5.30
N VAL A 75 3.53 5.37 -5.18
CA VAL A 75 4.29 5.17 -3.95
C VAL A 75 5.77 5.42 -4.19
N GLN A 76 6.46 5.97 -3.21
CA GLN A 76 7.89 6.25 -3.27
C GLN A 76 8.55 5.92 -1.93
N PRO A 77 9.48 4.93 -1.89
CA PRO A 77 10.24 4.65 -0.68
C PRO A 77 11.23 5.77 -0.38
N LEU A 78 11.34 6.10 0.90
CA LEU A 78 12.21 7.11 1.48
C LEU A 78 13.03 6.47 2.60
N SER A 79 14.29 6.83 2.69
CA SER A 79 15.23 6.36 3.71
C SER A 79 16.16 7.49 4.12
N SER A 80 16.49 7.57 5.40
CA SER A 80 17.55 8.45 5.92
C SER A 80 18.57 7.64 6.69
N ASP A 81 19.86 7.87 6.45
CA ASP A 81 20.93 7.25 7.23
C ASP A 81 21.12 7.93 8.60
N ALA A 82 22.08 7.45 9.40
CA ALA A 82 22.41 8.01 10.71
C ALA A 82 23.08 9.41 10.64
N ALA A 83 23.57 9.81 9.47
CA ALA A 83 24.15 11.12 9.21
C ALA A 83 23.11 12.11 8.64
N ASN A 84 21.85 11.70 8.50
CA ASN A 84 20.76 12.43 7.86
C ASN A 84 20.96 12.66 6.35
N ASN A 85 21.69 11.78 5.66
CA ASN A 85 21.64 11.71 4.21
C ASN A 85 20.32 11.06 3.80
N GLU A 86 19.52 11.78 3.02
CA GLU A 86 18.24 11.29 2.52
C GLU A 86 18.41 10.58 1.16
N GLY A 87 17.83 9.39 1.04
CA GLY A 87 17.71 8.63 -0.20
C GLY A 87 16.25 8.37 -0.53
N SER A 88 15.90 8.49 -1.82
CA SER A 88 14.56 8.14 -2.30
C SER A 88 14.62 7.21 -3.51
N GLY A 89 13.64 6.31 -3.60
CA GLY A 89 13.44 5.46 -4.77
C GLY A 89 12.74 6.19 -5.91
N LYS A 90 12.67 5.56 -7.09
CA LYS A 90 11.78 6.04 -8.16
C LYS A 90 10.32 5.77 -7.78
N PRO A 91 9.38 6.71 -7.99
CA PRO A 91 7.97 6.44 -7.81
C PRO A 91 7.51 5.21 -8.60
N GLN A 92 6.71 4.36 -7.96
CA GLN A 92 6.10 3.18 -8.53
C GLN A 92 4.57 3.31 -8.49
N THR A 93 3.89 2.77 -9.49
CA THR A 93 2.42 2.74 -9.51
C THR A 93 1.91 1.44 -8.91
N ALA A 94 0.90 1.52 -8.05
CA ALA A 94 0.16 0.41 -7.49
C ALA A 94 -1.32 0.54 -7.82
N ILE A 95 -1.98 -0.58 -8.12
CA ILE A 95 -3.42 -0.60 -8.38
C ILE A 95 -4.10 -1.37 -7.26
N ILE A 96 -5.01 -0.70 -6.54
CA ILE A 96 -5.99 -1.38 -5.71
C ILE A 96 -7.18 -1.69 -6.60
N GLY A 97 -7.36 -2.97 -6.92
CA GLY A 97 -8.45 -3.46 -7.76
C GLY A 97 -9.84 -3.17 -7.17
N ARG A 98 -10.87 -3.58 -7.91
CA ARG A 98 -12.26 -3.49 -7.43
C ARG A 98 -12.48 -4.51 -6.32
N ALA A 99 -13.24 -4.12 -5.31
CA ALA A 99 -13.75 -5.05 -4.32
C ALA A 99 -14.70 -6.05 -5.00
N SER A 100 -14.55 -7.34 -4.70
CA SER A 100 -15.57 -8.35 -5.01
C SER A 100 -16.43 -8.61 -3.78
N ASP A 101 -17.67 -9.02 -4.01
CA ASP A 101 -18.51 -9.54 -2.93
C ASP A 101 -17.99 -10.90 -2.46
N SER A 102 -18.14 -11.18 -1.17
CA SER A 102 -17.85 -12.50 -0.63
C SER A 102 -18.87 -13.50 -1.16
N ALA A 103 -18.41 -14.65 -1.67
CA ALA A 103 -19.30 -15.70 -2.16
C ALA A 103 -20.31 -16.16 -1.08
N ILE A 104 -19.89 -16.21 0.19
CA ILE A 104 -20.80 -16.51 1.31
C ILE A 104 -21.87 -15.43 1.45
N THR A 105 -21.49 -14.16 1.37
CA THR A 105 -22.44 -13.04 1.43
C THR A 105 -23.42 -13.07 0.26
N VAL A 106 -22.94 -13.35 -0.96
CA VAL A 106 -23.78 -13.51 -2.14
C VAL A 106 -24.78 -14.64 -1.94
N VAL A 107 -24.32 -15.82 -1.51
CA VAL A 107 -25.19 -16.98 -1.24
C VAL A 107 -26.22 -16.64 -0.16
N PHE A 108 -25.80 -16.05 0.95
CA PHE A 108 -26.69 -15.70 2.05
C PHE A 108 -27.75 -14.69 1.65
N ASN A 109 -27.38 -13.63 0.92
CA ASN A 109 -28.33 -12.64 0.40
C ASN A 109 -29.31 -13.26 -0.60
N THR A 110 -28.82 -14.19 -1.43
CA THR A 110 -29.66 -14.93 -2.37
C THR A 110 -30.68 -15.80 -1.62
N LEU A 111 -30.26 -16.51 -0.56
CA LEU A 111 -31.15 -17.30 0.27
C LEU A 111 -32.19 -16.42 0.98
N ARG A 112 -31.79 -15.28 1.57
CA ARG A 112 -32.75 -14.33 2.17
C ARG A 112 -33.78 -13.84 1.18
N GLN A 113 -33.36 -13.52 -0.04
CA GLN A 113 -34.26 -13.06 -1.09
C GLN A 113 -35.24 -14.15 -1.53
N ILE A 114 -34.81 -15.40 -1.63
CA ILE A 114 -35.67 -16.54 -2.00
C ILE A 114 -36.66 -16.87 -0.87
N PHE A 115 -36.21 -16.79 0.39
CA PHE A 115 -37.00 -17.19 1.56
C PHE A 115 -37.72 -16.03 2.28
N GLY A 116 -37.56 -14.79 1.81
CA GLY A 116 -38.25 -13.61 2.35
C GLY A 116 -37.91 -13.28 3.81
N LEU A 117 -36.69 -13.61 4.26
CA LEU A 117 -36.18 -13.34 5.61
C LEU A 117 -35.45 -12.00 5.71
#